data_AF-A0A7E5W272-F1
#
_entry.id   AF-A0A7E5W272-F1
#
_cell.length_a   1.000
_cell.length_b   1.000
_cell.length_c   1.000
_cell.angle_alpha   90.00
_cell.angle_beta   90.00
_cell.angle_gamma   90.00
#
_symmetry.space_group_name_H-M   'P 1'
#
loop_
_entity.id
_entity.type
_entity.pdbx_description
1 polymer ?
#
loop_
_entity_poly.entity_id
_entity_poly.type
_entity_poly.pdbx_seq_one_letter_code
_entity_poly.pdbx_strand_id
1 'polypeptide(L)'
;MMKAILVLALVASAFSAPQPRKDFHEHVQEFIDIIMEDAGHDLEHLLEHYEEFDEFWVAVNYMRTNNFKDIVYEMESLPEFVAVIDFLENDNIDVHYFLDLFNDLLESSKKSKQTRHTLSGRDFTSFVKDSISEFPKAKLAALFDQKMNEDEAFRVAIENLQSDEWDQVFGALWDSPVFQAEVKTLSENGIEISVLLDELKAIFGQ
;
A
#
# COMPACT_ATOMS: atom_id res chain seq x y z
N MET A 1 -25.02 -38.47 24.18
CA MET A 1 -24.34 -38.64 22.86
C MET A 1 -24.99 -37.83 21.76
N MET A 2 -26.28 -38.02 21.42
CA MET A 2 -26.96 -37.31 20.31
C MET A 2 -26.97 -35.76 20.41
N LYS A 3 -27.07 -35.21 21.62
CA LYS A 3 -27.07 -33.75 21.85
C LYS A 3 -25.70 -33.09 21.65
N ALA A 4 -24.60 -33.82 21.86
CA ALA A 4 -23.25 -33.29 21.66
C ALA A 4 -22.89 -33.23 20.16
N ILE A 5 -23.41 -34.18 19.36
CA ILE A 5 -23.23 -34.21 17.91
C ILE A 5 -24.00 -33.07 17.23
N LEU A 6 -25.20 -32.74 17.71
CA LEU A 6 -25.99 -31.60 17.23
C LEU A 6 -25.32 -30.24 17.53
N VAL A 7 -24.67 -30.10 18.69
CA VAL A 7 -23.94 -28.87 19.05
C VAL A 7 -22.66 -28.72 18.22
N LEU A 8 -21.91 -29.81 17.98
CA LEU A 8 -20.75 -29.79 17.09
C LEU A 8 -21.13 -29.51 15.63
N ALA A 9 -22.26 -30.03 15.15
CA ALA A 9 -22.79 -29.73 13.82
C ALA A 9 -23.26 -28.27 13.66
N LEU A 10 -23.83 -27.67 14.71
CA LEU A 10 -24.22 -26.25 14.76
C LEU A 10 -23.01 -25.31 14.84
N VAL A 11 -21.95 -25.69 15.56
CA VAL A 11 -20.70 -24.93 15.59
C VAL A 11 -19.97 -25.03 14.25
N ALA A 12 -19.94 -26.21 13.62
CA ALA A 12 -19.36 -26.39 12.29
C ALA A 12 -20.13 -25.61 11.20
N SER A 13 -21.45 -25.43 11.34
CA SER A 13 -22.25 -24.60 10.43
C SER A 13 -22.19 -23.10 10.76
N ALA A 14 -21.89 -22.72 12.00
CA ALA A 14 -21.58 -21.34 12.37
C ALA A 14 -20.21 -20.86 11.88
N PHE A 15 -19.23 -21.77 11.73
CA PHE A 15 -17.96 -21.51 11.03
C PHE A 15 -18.05 -21.71 9.50
N SER A 16 -19.15 -22.26 8.99
CA SER A 16 -19.44 -22.40 7.55
C SER A 16 -20.39 -21.31 7.04
N ALA A 17 -20.91 -20.44 7.92
CA ALA A 17 -21.49 -19.19 7.48
C ALA A 17 -20.36 -18.37 6.84
N PRO A 18 -20.57 -17.73 5.68
CA PRO A 18 -19.59 -16.76 5.20
C PRO A 18 -19.37 -15.79 6.36
N GLN A 19 -18.13 -15.69 6.85
CA GLN A 19 -17.79 -14.51 7.62
C GLN A 19 -18.18 -13.31 6.76
N PRO A 20 -18.67 -12.19 7.35
CA PRO A 20 -18.79 -10.97 6.58
C PRO A 20 -17.50 -10.83 5.77
N ARG A 21 -17.62 -10.76 4.44
CA ARG A 21 -16.45 -10.68 3.56
C ARG A 21 -15.64 -9.51 4.09
N LYS A 22 -14.41 -9.79 4.52
CA LYS A 22 -13.47 -8.74 4.85
C LYS A 22 -13.35 -7.85 3.62
N ASP A 23 -13.38 -6.54 3.82
CA ASP A 23 -13.03 -5.63 2.74
C ASP A 23 -11.54 -5.78 2.43
N PHE A 24 -11.12 -5.43 1.21
CA PHE A 24 -9.74 -5.67 0.77
C PHE A 24 -8.71 -5.05 1.73
N HIS A 25 -9.02 -3.87 2.28
CA HIS A 25 -8.15 -3.16 3.23
C HIS A 25 -7.93 -3.93 4.55
N GLU A 26 -8.90 -4.71 5.02
CA GLU A 26 -8.71 -5.54 6.22
C GLU A 26 -7.71 -6.68 5.98
N HIS A 27 -7.58 -7.16 4.74
CA HIS A 27 -6.52 -8.09 4.37
C HIS A 27 -5.16 -7.41 4.32
N VAL A 28 -5.09 -6.18 3.79
CA VAL A 28 -3.86 -5.38 3.76
C VAL A 28 -3.33 -5.10 5.16
N GLN A 29 -4.22 -4.83 6.12
CA GLN A 29 -3.82 -4.59 7.51
C GLN A 29 -2.97 -5.74 8.08
N GLU A 30 -3.28 -7.00 7.74
CA GLU A 30 -2.49 -8.14 8.20
C GLU A 30 -1.05 -8.14 7.64
N PHE A 31 -0.83 -7.59 6.43
CA PHE A 31 0.53 -7.39 5.89
C PHE A 31 1.24 -6.24 6.60
N ILE A 32 0.55 -5.12 6.83
CA ILE A 32 1.08 -3.98 7.57
C ILE A 32 1.47 -4.38 8.99
N ASP A 33 0.65 -5.19 9.67
CA ASP A 33 0.94 -5.71 11.00
C ASP A 33 2.23 -6.53 11.02
N ILE A 34 2.45 -7.39 10.02
CA ILE A 34 3.71 -8.15 9.88
C ILE A 34 4.91 -7.21 9.66
N ILE A 35 4.77 -6.18 8.82
CA ILE A 35 5.83 -5.19 8.58
C ILE A 35 6.16 -4.47 9.90
N MET A 36 5.15 -4.01 10.63
CA MET A 36 5.37 -3.28 11.88
C MET A 36 5.92 -4.16 13.00
N GLU A 37 5.51 -5.43 13.07
CA GLU A 37 6.03 -6.39 14.05
C GLU A 37 7.51 -6.73 13.81
N ASP A 38 7.88 -6.99 12.56
CA ASP A 38 9.22 -7.49 12.21
C ASP A 38 10.23 -6.39 11.86
N ALA A 39 9.78 -5.34 11.18
CA ALA A 39 10.62 -4.29 10.60
C ALA A 39 10.31 -2.89 11.13
N GLY A 40 9.25 -2.71 11.92
CA GLY A 40 8.80 -1.37 12.36
C GLY A 40 9.88 -0.57 13.10
N HIS A 41 10.69 -1.23 13.93
CA HIS A 41 11.82 -0.57 14.59
C HIS A 41 12.88 -0.12 13.59
N ASP A 42 13.24 -0.97 12.62
CA ASP A 42 14.25 -0.66 11.61
C ASP A 42 13.79 0.44 10.64
N LEU A 43 12.48 0.48 10.33
CA LEU A 43 11.86 1.58 9.59
C LEU A 43 11.89 2.90 10.36
N GLU A 44 11.62 2.89 11.67
CA GLU A 44 11.74 4.07 12.54
C GLU A 44 13.20 4.58 12.57
N HIS A 45 14.19 3.68 12.69
CA HIS A 45 15.62 4.04 12.57
C HIS A 45 15.96 4.67 11.24
N LEU A 46 15.47 4.06 10.17
CA LEU A 46 15.73 4.52 8.83
C LEU A 46 15.20 5.94 8.65
N LEU A 47 13.97 6.20 9.08
CA LEU A 47 13.37 7.53 9.06
C LEU A 47 14.22 8.54 9.84
N GLU A 48 14.65 8.23 11.06
CA GLU A 48 15.52 9.12 11.85
C GLU A 48 16.80 9.53 11.11
N HIS A 49 17.42 8.61 10.36
CA HIS A 49 18.62 8.91 9.59
C HIS A 49 18.31 9.80 8.38
N TYR A 50 17.21 9.55 7.69
CA TYR A 50 16.80 10.34 6.53
C TYR A 50 16.31 11.74 6.90
N GLU A 51 15.71 11.92 8.08
CA GLU A 51 15.33 13.23 8.61
C GLU A 51 16.52 14.20 8.77
N GLU A 52 17.75 13.69 8.88
CA GLU A 52 18.98 14.49 8.93
C GLU A 52 19.39 15.08 7.56
N PHE A 53 18.78 14.66 6.46
CA PHE A 53 19.12 15.10 5.11
C PHE A 53 18.13 16.14 4.58
N ASP A 54 18.64 17.29 4.15
CA ASP A 54 17.83 18.33 3.50
C ASP A 54 17.16 17.80 2.22
N GLU A 55 17.82 16.88 1.50
CA GLU A 55 17.31 16.25 0.28
C GLU A 55 16.03 15.41 0.53
N PHE A 56 15.91 14.77 1.68
CA PHE A 56 14.71 14.03 2.08
C PHE A 56 13.51 14.96 2.24
N TRP A 57 13.73 16.13 2.86
CA TRP A 57 12.68 17.11 3.13
C TRP A 57 12.15 17.82 1.89
N VAL A 58 12.81 17.73 0.72
CA VAL A 58 12.31 18.34 -0.53
C VAL A 58 10.92 17.79 -0.88
N ALA A 59 10.80 16.46 -0.99
CA ALA A 59 9.54 15.80 -1.31
C ALA A 59 8.50 15.97 -0.20
N VAL A 60 8.92 15.77 1.06
CA VAL A 60 8.03 15.88 2.22
C VAL A 60 7.44 17.28 2.35
N ASN A 61 8.24 18.33 2.14
CA ASN A 61 7.72 19.69 2.17
C ASN A 61 6.87 20.01 0.95
N TYR A 62 7.20 19.48 -0.23
CA TYR A 62 6.38 19.65 -1.43
C TYR A 62 4.97 19.08 -1.25
N MET A 63 4.82 17.90 -0.66
CA MET A 63 3.53 17.27 -0.37
C MET A 63 2.63 18.13 0.54
N ARG A 64 3.21 19.05 1.32
CA ARG A 64 2.48 19.97 2.20
C ARG A 64 2.04 21.26 1.50
N THR A 65 2.44 21.49 0.25
CA THR A 65 2.13 22.72 -0.50
C THR A 65 0.74 22.69 -1.13
N ASN A 66 0.24 23.86 -1.52
CA ASN A 66 -0.98 23.93 -2.35
C ASN A 66 -0.74 23.38 -3.76
N ASN A 67 0.48 23.51 -4.30
CA ASN A 67 0.80 22.96 -5.63
C ASN A 67 0.57 21.45 -5.66
N PHE A 68 1.00 20.71 -4.63
CA PHE A 68 0.72 19.28 -4.54
C PHE A 68 -0.78 18.97 -4.47
N LYS A 69 -1.55 19.78 -3.73
CA LYS A 69 -3.02 19.64 -3.69
C LYS A 69 -3.65 19.90 -5.07
N ASP A 70 -3.17 20.90 -5.79
CA ASP A 70 -3.64 21.21 -7.14
C ASP A 70 -3.35 20.05 -8.10
N ILE A 71 -2.17 19.42 -8.02
CA ILE A 71 -1.85 18.18 -8.76
C ILE A 71 -2.87 17.08 -8.46
N VAL A 72 -3.17 16.83 -7.18
CA VAL A 72 -4.15 15.82 -6.78
C VAL A 72 -5.52 16.13 -7.37
N TYR A 73 -6.01 17.38 -7.27
CA TYR A 73 -7.29 17.78 -7.84
C TYR A 73 -7.32 17.66 -9.36
N GLU A 74 -6.22 17.99 -10.04
CA GLU A 74 -6.11 17.84 -11.49
C GLU A 74 -6.16 16.36 -11.89
N MET A 75 -5.45 15.47 -11.18
CA MET A 75 -5.53 14.02 -11.40
C MET A 75 -6.94 13.48 -11.14
N GLU A 76 -7.59 13.86 -10.03
CA GLU A 76 -8.95 13.46 -9.68
C GLU A 76 -10.00 13.89 -10.73
N SER A 77 -9.70 14.93 -11.52
CA SER A 77 -10.58 15.41 -12.58
C SER A 77 -10.45 14.64 -13.91
N LEU A 78 -9.43 13.78 -14.04
CA LEU A 78 -9.20 13.00 -15.25
C LEU A 78 -10.19 11.84 -15.35
N PRO A 79 -10.90 11.67 -16.49
CA PRO A 79 -11.79 10.52 -16.68
C PRO A 79 -11.08 9.17 -16.51
N GLU A 80 -9.81 9.08 -16.89
CA GLU A 80 -9.00 7.87 -16.75
C GLU A 80 -8.65 7.59 -15.28
N PHE A 81 -8.44 8.64 -14.46
CA PHE A 81 -8.21 8.49 -13.03
C PHE A 81 -9.50 8.06 -12.33
N VAL A 82 -10.64 8.67 -12.67
CA VAL A 82 -11.95 8.24 -12.18
C VAL A 82 -12.21 6.78 -12.55
N ALA A 83 -11.88 6.35 -13.76
CA ALA A 83 -12.02 4.95 -14.17
C ALA A 83 -11.15 3.98 -13.34
N VAL A 84 -9.95 4.40 -12.93
CA VAL A 84 -9.12 3.62 -11.99
C VAL A 84 -9.80 3.52 -10.62
N ILE A 85 -10.29 4.62 -10.08
CA ILE A 85 -11.00 4.62 -8.78
C ILE A 85 -12.25 3.75 -8.86
N ASP A 86 -13.07 3.92 -9.88
CA ASP A 86 -14.28 3.11 -10.10
C ASP A 86 -13.95 1.61 -10.20
N PHE A 87 -12.86 1.25 -10.88
CA PHE A 87 -12.40 -0.15 -10.94
C PHE A 87 -12.07 -0.70 -9.54
N LEU A 88 -11.28 0.06 -8.77
CA LEU A 88 -10.87 -0.34 -7.41
C LEU A 88 -12.07 -0.47 -6.47
N GLU A 89 -13.00 0.50 -6.50
CA GLU A 89 -14.21 0.49 -5.67
C GLU A 89 -15.13 -0.70 -6.00
N ASN A 90 -15.25 -1.08 -7.28
CA ASN A 90 -16.03 -2.25 -7.70
C ASN A 90 -15.50 -3.57 -7.08
N ASP A 91 -14.22 -3.61 -6.74
CA ASP A 91 -13.56 -4.74 -6.08
C ASP A 91 -13.47 -4.59 -4.54
N ASN A 92 -14.19 -3.63 -3.96
CA ASN A 92 -14.16 -3.30 -2.53
C ASN A 92 -12.76 -2.90 -2.04
N ILE A 93 -11.97 -2.26 -2.91
CA ILE A 93 -10.69 -1.64 -2.57
C ILE A 93 -10.96 -0.17 -2.23
N ASP A 94 -11.01 0.14 -0.94
CA ASP A 94 -11.25 1.49 -0.44
C ASP A 94 -9.99 2.36 -0.56
N VAL A 95 -9.96 3.24 -1.55
CA VAL A 95 -8.83 4.15 -1.79
C VAL A 95 -8.65 5.15 -0.64
N HIS A 96 -9.71 5.55 0.05
CA HIS A 96 -9.63 6.47 1.19
C HIS A 96 -8.87 5.84 2.37
N TYR A 97 -9.05 4.54 2.62
CA TYR A 97 -8.25 3.83 3.63
C TYR A 97 -6.74 3.96 3.36
N PHE A 98 -6.31 3.80 2.10
CA PHE A 98 -4.88 3.90 1.76
C PHE A 98 -4.36 5.34 1.83
N LEU A 99 -5.20 6.34 1.53
CA LEU A 99 -4.86 7.75 1.73
C LEU A 99 -4.68 8.08 3.22
N ASP A 100 -5.57 7.56 4.07
CA ASP A 100 -5.46 7.75 5.52
C ASP A 100 -4.21 7.05 6.07
N LEU A 101 -3.92 5.82 5.62
CA LEU A 101 -2.69 5.11 5.99
C LEU A 101 -1.42 5.90 5.60
N PHE A 102 -1.41 6.48 4.40
CA PHE A 102 -0.31 7.33 3.95
C PHE A 102 -0.15 8.59 4.81
N ASN A 103 -1.27 9.25 5.16
CA ASN A 103 -1.25 10.42 6.03
C ASN A 103 -0.74 10.07 7.44
N ASP A 104 -1.20 8.96 8.02
CA ASP A 104 -0.75 8.50 9.33
C ASP A 104 0.76 8.20 9.34
N LEU A 105 1.29 7.62 8.27
CA LEU A 105 2.72 7.36 8.08
C LEU A 105 3.53 8.66 8.10
N LEU A 106 3.06 9.70 7.39
CA LEU A 106 3.68 11.03 7.37
C LEU A 106 3.66 11.74 8.73
N GLU A 107 2.72 11.43 9.60
CA GLU A 107 2.59 12.02 10.95
C GLU A 107 3.38 11.25 12.02
N SER A 108 3.77 10.00 11.75
CA SER A 108 4.40 9.12 12.73
C SER A 108 5.91 9.36 12.90
N SER A 109 6.29 10.35 13.72
CA SER A 109 7.68 10.48 14.23
C SER A 109 7.78 10.01 15.68
N LYS A 110 8.52 8.94 15.96
CA LYS A 110 8.97 8.57 17.32
C LYS A 110 10.47 8.27 17.29
N LYS A 111 11.07 8.28 18.49
CA LYS A 111 12.52 8.10 18.68
C LYS A 111 12.81 6.72 19.24
N SER A 112 13.72 5.98 18.61
CA SER A 112 14.23 4.69 19.06
C SER A 112 15.77 4.65 19.04
N LYS A 113 16.41 3.47 19.20
CA LYS A 113 17.88 3.36 19.42
C LYS A 113 18.68 2.81 18.24
N GLN A 114 19.64 3.61 17.78
CA GLN A 114 20.58 3.40 16.67
C GLN A 114 20.95 1.95 16.29
N THR A 115 20.49 1.52 15.12
CA THR A 115 21.09 0.50 14.25
C THR A 115 21.77 1.17 13.05
N ARG A 116 22.81 0.53 12.50
CA ARG A 116 23.61 1.12 11.41
C ARG A 116 23.07 0.63 10.06
N HIS A 117 22.23 1.44 9.41
CA HIS A 117 21.71 1.14 8.06
C HIS A 117 22.71 1.57 6.98
N THR A 118 22.74 0.82 5.87
CA THR A 118 23.49 1.22 4.67
C THR A 118 22.50 1.93 3.75
N LEU A 119 22.60 3.25 3.67
CA LEU A 119 21.63 4.08 2.93
C LEU A 119 21.94 4.07 1.43
N SER A 120 20.93 3.86 0.59
CA SER A 120 21.10 3.89 -0.88
C SER A 120 21.21 5.31 -1.45
N GLY A 121 20.80 6.32 -0.68
CA GLY A 121 20.90 7.74 -1.03
C GLY A 121 20.54 8.64 0.15
N ARG A 122 20.01 9.83 -0.16
CA ARG A 122 19.69 10.88 0.84
C ARG A 122 18.32 11.52 0.64
N ASP A 123 17.65 11.21 -0.46
CA ASP A 123 16.35 11.76 -0.83
C ASP A 123 15.19 10.84 -0.41
N PHE A 124 13.96 11.33 -0.52
CA PHE A 124 12.75 10.58 -0.21
C PHE A 124 12.61 9.29 -1.02
N THR A 125 13.05 9.30 -2.28
CA THR A 125 13.03 8.12 -3.14
C THR A 125 13.95 7.01 -2.60
N SER A 126 15.12 7.39 -2.10
CA SER A 126 16.07 6.44 -1.48
C SER A 126 15.53 5.93 -0.14
N PHE A 127 14.85 6.79 0.63
CA PHE A 127 14.14 6.37 1.85
C PHE A 127 13.12 5.26 1.56
N VAL A 128 12.23 5.44 0.58
CA VAL A 128 11.22 4.42 0.23
C VAL A 128 11.89 3.11 -0.20
N LYS A 129 12.95 3.17 -1.03
CA LYS A 129 13.69 1.96 -1.47
C LYS A 129 14.36 1.22 -0.33
N ASP A 130 14.95 1.97 0.60
CA ASP A 130 15.59 1.39 1.78
C ASP A 130 14.52 0.79 2.71
N SER A 131 13.35 1.44 2.87
CA SER A 131 12.21 0.90 3.63
C SER A 131 11.71 -0.42 3.07
N ILE A 132 11.52 -0.51 1.75
CA ILE A 132 11.16 -1.76 1.04
C ILE A 132 12.18 -2.87 1.31
N SER A 133 13.46 -2.51 1.50
CA SER A 133 14.53 -3.47 1.74
C SER A 133 14.48 -4.06 3.15
N GLU A 134 13.89 -3.34 4.12
CA GLU A 134 13.68 -3.82 5.49
C GLU A 134 12.43 -4.72 5.62
N PHE A 135 11.51 -4.72 4.64
CA PHE A 135 10.29 -5.52 4.71
C PHE A 135 10.59 -7.03 4.85
N PRO A 136 9.84 -7.77 5.69
CA PRO A 136 10.01 -9.22 5.89
C PRO A 136 9.45 -10.03 4.70
N LYS A 137 10.03 -9.86 3.51
CA LYS A 137 9.51 -10.34 2.21
C LYS A 137 9.05 -11.80 2.22
N ALA A 138 9.80 -12.69 2.89
CA ALA A 138 9.44 -14.11 2.96
C ALA A 138 8.14 -14.36 3.75
N LYS A 139 7.90 -13.62 4.84
CA LYS A 139 6.65 -13.74 5.60
C LYS A 139 5.48 -13.12 4.85
N LEU A 140 5.70 -11.98 4.20
CA LEU A 140 4.69 -11.32 3.38
C LEU A 140 4.27 -12.20 2.20
N ALA A 141 5.23 -12.76 1.45
CA ALA A 141 4.94 -13.70 0.37
C ALA A 141 4.21 -14.96 0.87
N ALA A 142 4.58 -15.49 2.04
CA ALA A 142 3.87 -16.62 2.64
C ALA A 142 2.41 -16.28 3.00
N LEU A 143 2.16 -15.09 3.55
CA LEU A 143 0.80 -14.61 3.83
C LEU A 143 0.01 -14.39 2.53
N PHE A 144 0.65 -13.83 1.50
CA PHE A 144 0.06 -13.64 0.18
C PHE A 144 -0.38 -14.98 -0.41
N ASP A 145 0.53 -15.96 -0.46
CA ASP A 145 0.23 -17.30 -0.97
C ASP A 145 -0.89 -17.97 -0.16
N GLN A 146 -0.87 -17.83 1.17
CA GLN A 146 -1.93 -18.35 2.02
C GLN A 146 -3.28 -17.72 1.66
N LYS A 147 -3.37 -16.38 1.59
CA LYS A 147 -4.62 -15.68 1.27
C LYS A 147 -5.11 -16.00 -0.14
N MET A 148 -4.20 -16.08 -1.12
CA MET A 148 -4.54 -16.52 -2.48
C MET A 148 -5.13 -17.94 -2.52
N ASN A 149 -4.79 -18.82 -1.58
CA ASN A 149 -5.34 -20.18 -1.53
C ASN A 149 -6.60 -20.32 -0.67
N GLU A 150 -6.70 -19.54 0.41
CA GLU A 150 -7.70 -19.74 1.47
C GLU A 150 -8.80 -18.67 1.50
N ASP A 151 -8.54 -17.49 0.94
CA ASP A 151 -9.44 -16.33 1.02
C ASP A 151 -9.96 -15.95 -0.37
N GLU A 152 -11.23 -16.24 -0.62
CA GLU A 152 -11.88 -15.96 -1.91
C GLU A 152 -11.94 -14.47 -2.21
N ALA A 153 -12.19 -13.61 -1.21
CA ALA A 153 -12.33 -12.17 -1.43
C ALA A 153 -10.99 -11.54 -1.81
N PHE A 154 -9.93 -11.86 -1.06
CA PHE A 154 -8.57 -11.43 -1.39
C PHE A 154 -8.13 -11.94 -2.76
N ARG A 155 -8.33 -13.24 -3.03
CA ARG A 155 -7.94 -13.86 -4.31
C ARG A 155 -8.64 -13.18 -5.49
N VAL A 156 -9.95 -12.93 -5.41
CA VAL A 156 -10.70 -12.28 -6.50
C VAL A 156 -10.20 -10.86 -6.74
N ALA A 157 -9.97 -10.07 -5.69
CA ALA A 157 -9.43 -8.72 -5.84
C ALA A 157 -8.04 -8.71 -6.52
N ILE A 158 -7.15 -9.61 -6.11
CA ILE A 158 -5.82 -9.74 -6.74
C ILE A 158 -5.92 -10.24 -8.19
N GLU A 159 -6.77 -11.23 -8.48
CA GLU A 159 -7.00 -11.72 -9.84
C GLU A 159 -7.54 -10.61 -10.76
N ASN A 160 -8.42 -9.75 -10.25
CA ASN A 160 -8.94 -8.60 -11.00
C ASN A 160 -7.87 -7.54 -11.24
N LEU A 161 -7.01 -7.25 -10.26
CA LEU A 161 -5.82 -6.39 -10.43
C LEU A 161 -4.75 -6.99 -11.37
N GLN A 162 -4.90 -8.26 -11.78
CA GLN A 162 -4.05 -8.93 -12.77
C GLN A 162 -4.78 -9.15 -14.11
N SER A 163 -5.98 -8.60 -14.26
CA SER A 163 -6.81 -8.80 -15.44
C SER A 163 -6.42 -7.87 -16.59
N ASP A 164 -6.75 -8.28 -17.82
CA ASP A 164 -6.62 -7.43 -19.01
C ASP A 164 -7.44 -6.13 -18.89
N GLU A 165 -8.52 -6.14 -18.11
CA GLU A 165 -9.34 -4.95 -17.86
C GLU A 165 -8.58 -3.94 -17.01
N TRP A 166 -7.95 -4.41 -15.93
CA TRP A 166 -7.08 -3.56 -15.12
C TRP A 166 -5.92 -2.99 -15.93
N ASP A 167 -5.23 -3.83 -16.73
CA ASP A 167 -4.14 -3.39 -17.58
C ASP A 167 -4.58 -2.29 -18.57
N GLN A 168 -5.80 -2.39 -19.10
CA GLN A 168 -6.37 -1.37 -19.99
C GLN A 168 -6.72 -0.08 -19.24
N VAL A 169 -7.37 -0.17 -18.09
CA VAL A 169 -7.78 0.99 -17.29
C VAL A 169 -6.56 1.73 -16.76
N PHE A 170 -5.62 1.02 -16.14
CA PHE A 170 -4.39 1.61 -15.63
C PHE A 170 -3.46 2.10 -16.76
N GLY A 171 -3.43 1.38 -17.88
CA GLY A 171 -2.70 1.80 -19.08
C GLY A 171 -3.25 3.10 -19.68
N ALA A 172 -4.58 3.26 -19.75
CA ALA A 172 -5.21 4.48 -20.24
C ALA A 172 -4.85 5.71 -19.38
N LEU A 173 -4.78 5.55 -18.06
CA LEU A 173 -4.29 6.60 -17.16
C LEU A 173 -2.83 6.96 -17.49
N TRP A 174 -1.96 5.96 -17.67
CA TRP A 174 -0.55 6.20 -18.02
C TRP A 174 -0.33 6.80 -19.41
N ASP A 175 -1.25 6.58 -20.34
CA ASP A 175 -1.24 7.18 -21.67
C ASP A 175 -1.75 8.64 -21.67
N SER A 176 -2.40 9.10 -20.59
CA SER A 176 -2.91 10.47 -20.47
C SER A 176 -1.75 11.49 -20.40
N PRO A 177 -1.67 12.45 -21.33
CA PRO A 177 -0.62 13.47 -21.31
C PRO A 177 -0.66 14.37 -20.08
N VAL A 178 -1.85 14.59 -19.51
CA VAL A 178 -2.02 15.37 -18.28
C VAL A 178 -1.43 14.59 -17.11
N PHE A 179 -1.80 13.31 -16.96
CA PHE A 179 -1.25 12.46 -15.92
C PHE A 179 0.28 12.35 -16.00
N GLN A 180 0.83 12.17 -17.21
CA GLN A 180 2.29 12.15 -17.41
C GLN A 180 2.96 13.48 -17.03
N ALA A 181 2.32 14.61 -17.27
CA ALA A 181 2.82 15.93 -16.85
C ALA A 181 2.84 16.05 -15.32
N GLU A 182 1.79 15.56 -14.65
CA GLU A 182 1.73 15.54 -13.18
C GLU A 182 2.78 14.63 -12.56
N VAL A 183 2.93 13.41 -13.09
CA VAL A 183 4.00 12.48 -12.69
C VAL A 183 5.38 13.11 -12.85
N LYS A 184 5.60 13.83 -13.95
CA LYS A 184 6.87 14.55 -14.18
C LYS A 184 7.07 15.65 -13.15
N THR A 185 6.04 16.42 -12.82
CA THR A 185 6.11 17.45 -11.78
C THR A 185 6.42 16.84 -10.41
N LEU A 186 5.82 15.69 -10.08
CA LEU A 186 6.11 14.94 -8.85
C LEU A 186 7.58 14.48 -8.81
N SER A 187 8.10 13.90 -9.90
CA SER A 187 9.50 13.49 -10.04
C SER A 187 10.47 14.67 -9.88
N GLU A 188 10.16 15.83 -10.48
CA GLU A 188 10.96 17.07 -10.32
C GLU A 188 11.02 17.57 -8.88
N ASN A 189 10.07 17.15 -8.03
CA ASN A 189 10.01 17.44 -6.59
C ASN A 189 10.40 16.24 -5.72
N GLY A 190 11.06 15.22 -6.29
CA GLY A 190 11.64 14.09 -5.56
C GLY A 190 10.65 12.98 -5.20
N ILE A 191 9.46 12.97 -5.80
CA ILE A 191 8.42 11.97 -5.62
C ILE A 191 8.34 11.09 -6.88
N GLU A 192 8.94 9.91 -6.80
CA GLU A 192 8.95 8.96 -7.91
C GLU A 192 7.76 7.99 -7.81
N ILE A 193 6.72 8.21 -8.61
CA ILE A 193 5.49 7.37 -8.60
C ILE A 193 5.81 5.89 -8.83
N SER A 194 6.78 5.56 -9.68
CA SER A 194 7.17 4.16 -9.89
C SER A 194 7.68 3.49 -8.62
N VAL A 195 8.36 4.23 -7.74
CA VAL A 195 8.91 3.70 -6.48
C VAL A 195 7.80 3.51 -5.46
N LEU A 196 6.79 4.38 -5.45
CA LEU A 196 5.59 4.18 -4.62
C LEU A 196 4.78 2.96 -5.09
N LEU A 197 4.69 2.73 -6.40
CA LEU A 197 4.07 1.51 -6.95
C LEU A 197 4.86 0.25 -6.58
N ASP A 198 6.19 0.33 -6.54
CA ASP A 198 7.04 -0.77 -6.06
C ASP A 198 6.83 -1.04 -4.56
N GLU A 199 6.63 0.01 -3.74
CA GLU A 199 6.30 -0.13 -2.32
C GLU A 199 4.97 -0.87 -2.10
N LEU A 200 3.93 -0.50 -2.86
CA LEU A 200 2.63 -1.20 -2.80
C LEU A 200 2.75 -2.69 -3.12
N LYS A 201 3.57 -3.07 -4.11
CA LYS A 201 3.85 -4.48 -4.43
C LYS A 201 4.64 -5.17 -3.32
N ALA A 202 5.64 -4.47 -2.77
CA ALA A 202 6.49 -5.00 -1.72
C ALA A 202 5.75 -5.29 -0.41
N ILE A 203 4.66 -4.56 -0.11
CA ILE A 203 3.76 -4.88 1.03
C ILE A 203 3.23 -6.33 0.93
N PHE A 204 2.99 -6.83 -0.28
CA PHE A 204 2.55 -8.20 -0.53
C PHE A 204 3.71 -9.20 -0.71
N GLY A 205 4.95 -8.76 -0.49
CA GLY A 205 6.15 -9.57 -0.70
C GLY A 205 6.45 -9.88 -2.17
N GLN A 206 5.87 -9.12 -3.10
CA GLN A 206 6.00 -9.29 -4.55
C GLN A 206 7.04 -8.36 -5.18
#